data_AF-A0A945I756-F1
#
_entry.id   AF-A0A945I756-F1
#
_cell.length_a   1.000
_cell.length_b   1.000
_cell.length_c   1.000
_cell.angle_alpha   90.00
_cell.angle_beta   90.00
_cell.angle_gamma   90.00
#
_symmetry.space_group_name_H-M   'P 1'
#
loop_
_entity.id
_entity.type
_entity.pdbx_description
1 polymer ?
#
loop_
_entity_poly.entity_id
_entity_poly.type
_entity_poly.pdbx_seq_one_letter_code
_entity_poly.pdbx_strand_id
1 'polypeptide(L)'
;MDRRTEILRRAAEIFARKGVSNTSVEDIANAIGVKREAIYYYFRSRIDILLEILLPTSRTLLKSMRLICQTNLTNREKLKAALESHLSEFTPGYIEMTVAFREEHFFADSEKATELSETWDEYGKLWTDIIIDGQKAGEFNADLDP
;
A
#
# COMPACT_ATOMS: atom_id res chain seq x y z
N MET A 1 23.24 -6.19 4.79
CA MET A 1 21.80 -5.92 4.90
C MET A 1 21.56 -5.48 6.33
N ASP A 2 20.89 -4.35 6.56
CA ASP A 2 20.59 -3.88 7.91
C ASP A 2 19.59 -4.82 8.59
N ARG A 3 19.73 -5.04 9.90
CA ARG A 3 18.90 -5.95 10.69
C ARG A 3 17.42 -5.57 10.61
N ARG A 4 17.16 -4.26 10.61
CA ARG A 4 15.82 -3.69 10.46
C ARG A 4 15.17 -4.09 9.13
N THR A 5 15.91 -4.01 8.03
CA THR A 5 15.45 -4.41 6.69
C THR A 5 15.17 -5.91 6.62
N GLU A 6 16.00 -6.73 7.24
CA GLU A 6 15.77 -8.17 7.33
C GLU A 6 14.45 -8.49 8.06
N ILE A 7 14.17 -7.80 9.17
CA ILE A 7 12.92 -7.96 9.92
C ILE A 7 11.71 -7.61 9.04
N LEU A 8 11.73 -6.45 8.36
CA LEU A 8 10.62 -6.03 7.49
C LEU A 8 10.36 -7.06 6.38
N ARG A 9 11.42 -7.54 5.72
CA ARG A 9 11.31 -8.53 4.64
C ARG A 9 10.66 -9.83 5.12
N ARG A 10 11.12 -10.35 6.26
CA ARG A 10 10.61 -11.60 6.83
C ARG A 10 9.21 -11.45 7.41
N ALA A 11 8.90 -10.31 8.02
CA ALA A 11 7.55 -10.00 8.48
C ALA A 11 6.55 -9.93 7.31
N ALA A 12 6.91 -9.29 6.19
CA ALA A 12 6.08 -9.24 4.98
C ALA A 12 5.75 -10.64 4.45
N GLU A 13 6.73 -11.55 4.40
CA GLU A 13 6.51 -12.95 4.00
C GLU A 13 5.53 -13.68 4.92
N ILE A 14 5.62 -13.44 6.23
CA ILE A 14 4.74 -14.09 7.21
C ILE A 14 3.33 -13.52 7.12
N PHE A 15 3.19 -12.20 6.99
CA PHE A 15 1.91 -11.53 6.80
C PHE A 15 1.20 -12.03 5.53
N ALA A 16 1.92 -12.14 4.41
CA ALA A 16 1.37 -12.66 3.16
C ALA A 16 0.94 -14.14 3.26
N ARG A 17 1.56 -14.93 4.14
CA ARG A 17 1.26 -16.37 4.26
C ARG A 17 0.20 -16.69 5.32
N LYS A 18 0.23 -16.02 6.46
CA LYS A 18 -0.64 -16.30 7.63
C LYS A 18 -1.77 -15.28 7.78
N GLY A 19 -1.70 -14.17 7.06
CA GLY A 19 -2.53 -12.98 7.30
C GLY A 19 -1.99 -12.13 8.45
N VAL A 20 -2.25 -10.83 8.40
CA VAL A 20 -1.81 -9.85 9.41
C VAL A 20 -2.42 -10.17 10.77
N SER A 21 -3.74 -10.39 10.82
CA SER A 21 -4.49 -10.60 12.07
C SER A 21 -3.99 -11.82 12.86
N ASN A 22 -3.55 -12.88 12.15
CA ASN A 22 -3.07 -14.14 12.75
C ASN A 22 -1.55 -14.17 13.03
N THR A 23 -0.85 -13.06 12.81
CA THR A 23 0.61 -12.99 13.00
C THR A 23 0.94 -12.16 14.23
N SER A 24 1.69 -12.68 15.19
CA SER A 24 2.16 -11.93 16.35
C SER A 24 3.60 -11.42 16.17
N VAL A 25 4.06 -10.49 17.01
CA VAL A 25 5.47 -10.08 17.06
C VAL A 25 6.37 -11.26 17.42
N GLU A 26 5.86 -12.19 18.23
CA GLU A 26 6.56 -13.44 18.61
C GLU A 26 6.72 -14.38 17.42
N ASP A 27 5.70 -14.53 16.56
CA ASP A 27 5.82 -15.30 15.31
C ASP A 27 6.94 -14.75 14.41
N ILE A 28 7.04 -13.42 14.31
CA ILE A 28 8.07 -12.73 13.51
C ILE A 28 9.45 -12.98 14.11
N ALA A 29 9.61 -12.82 15.42
CA ALA A 29 10.88 -13.05 16.12
C ALA A 29 11.38 -14.49 15.91
N ASN A 30 10.50 -15.48 16.10
CA ASN A 30 10.81 -16.89 15.93
C ASN A 30 11.22 -17.24 14.49
N ALA A 31 10.57 -16.66 13.48
CA ALA A 31 10.87 -16.93 12.07
C ALA A 31 12.23 -16.36 11.59
N ILE A 32 12.81 -15.45 12.36
CA ILE A 32 14.11 -14.80 12.09
C ILE A 32 15.18 -15.32 13.07
N GLY A 33 14.81 -16.11 14.07
CA GLY A 33 15.74 -16.66 15.07
C GLY A 33 16.26 -15.60 16.04
N VAL A 34 15.45 -14.59 16.35
CA VAL A 34 15.79 -13.52 17.30
C VAL A 34 14.81 -13.52 18.48
N LYS A 35 15.19 -12.87 19.57
CA LYS A 35 14.28 -12.67 20.70
C LYS A 35 13.31 -11.53 20.43
N ARG A 36 12.12 -11.58 21.04
CA ARG A 36 11.07 -10.55 20.90
C ARG A 36 11.56 -9.15 21.26
N GLU A 37 12.42 -9.01 22.25
CA GLU A 37 13.02 -7.73 22.66
C GLU A 37 13.84 -7.10 21.54
N ALA A 38 14.48 -7.91 20.70
CA ALA A 38 15.23 -7.43 19.55
C ALA A 38 14.30 -6.82 18.48
N ILE A 39 13.07 -7.31 18.35
CA ILE A 39 12.08 -6.71 17.45
C ILE A 39 11.60 -5.36 18.01
N TYR A 40 11.30 -5.30 19.31
CA TYR A 40 10.86 -4.05 19.96
C TYR A 40 11.92 -2.96 20.02
N TYR A 41 13.19 -3.32 19.91
CA TYR A 41 14.27 -2.35 19.72
C TYR A 41 14.11 -1.55 18.42
N TYR A 42 13.58 -2.16 17.36
CA TYR A 42 13.42 -1.52 16.05
C TYR A 42 12.01 -0.98 15.79
N PHE A 43 10.98 -1.61 16.35
CA PHE A 43 9.58 -1.33 16.03
C PHE A 43 8.71 -1.27 17.27
N ARG A 44 7.79 -0.32 17.31
CA ARG A 44 6.93 -0.11 18.48
C ARG A 44 5.83 -1.17 18.62
N SER A 45 5.38 -1.72 17.50
CA SER A 45 4.29 -2.69 17.46
C SER A 45 4.32 -3.51 16.17
N ARG A 46 3.48 -4.56 16.10
CA ARG A 46 3.20 -5.28 14.84
C ARG A 46 2.73 -4.34 13.74
N ILE A 47 1.97 -3.32 14.11
CA ILE A 47 1.36 -2.38 13.16
C ILE A 47 2.37 -1.36 12.67
N ASP A 48 3.33 -0.98 13.52
CA ASP A 48 4.48 -0.19 13.08
C ASP A 48 5.29 -0.95 12.00
N ILE A 49 5.48 -2.27 12.18
CA ILE A 49 6.13 -3.13 11.16
C ILE A 49 5.28 -3.14 9.87
N LEU A 50 3.97 -3.32 9.98
CA LEU A 50 3.07 -3.36 8.82
C LEU A 50 3.07 -2.04 8.04
N LEU A 51 2.93 -0.91 8.73
CA LEU A 51 2.95 0.43 8.13
C LEU A 51 4.26 0.69 7.38
N GLU A 52 5.38 0.24 7.94
CA GLU A 52 6.68 0.36 7.30
C GLU A 52 6.89 -0.54 6.10
N ILE A 53 6.16 -1.65 6.01
CA ILE A 53 6.11 -2.48 4.81
C ILE A 53 5.23 -1.80 3.73
N LEU A 54 4.10 -1.21 4.13
CA LEU A 54 3.10 -0.68 3.19
C LEU A 54 3.47 0.69 2.59
N LEU A 55 3.98 1.61 3.41
CA LEU A 55 4.22 3.00 3.01
C LEU A 55 5.14 3.16 1.78
N PRO A 56 6.29 2.47 1.67
CA PRO A 56 7.18 2.65 0.52
C PRO A 56 6.51 2.33 -0.83
N THR A 57 5.75 1.24 -0.88
CA THR A 57 5.00 0.84 -2.08
C THR A 57 3.84 1.79 -2.34
N SER A 58 3.10 2.20 -1.30
CA SER A 58 2.01 3.20 -1.43
C SER A 58 2.51 4.51 -2.03
N ARG A 59 3.65 5.01 -1.54
CA ARG A 59 4.31 6.22 -2.06
C ARG A 59 4.75 6.06 -3.52
N THR A 60 5.28 4.88 -3.87
CA THR A 60 5.71 4.58 -5.24
C THR A 60 4.52 4.57 -6.21
N LEU A 61 3.43 3.90 -5.84
CA LEU A 61 2.18 3.88 -6.58
C LEU A 61 1.62 5.29 -6.82
N LEU A 62 1.51 6.09 -5.75
CA LEU A 62 1.01 7.46 -5.86
C LEU A 62 1.91 8.32 -6.75
N LYS A 63 3.23 8.20 -6.61
CA LYS A 63 4.18 8.92 -7.46
C LYS A 63 4.02 8.55 -8.93
N SER A 64 3.93 7.26 -9.26
CA SER A 64 3.72 6.80 -10.64
C SER A 64 2.40 7.31 -11.21
N MET A 65 1.31 7.25 -10.42
CA MET A 65 0.01 7.78 -10.81
C MET A 65 0.06 9.28 -11.12
N ARG A 66 0.68 10.08 -10.24
CA ARG A 66 0.87 11.53 -10.45
C ARG A 66 1.62 11.81 -11.75
N LEU A 67 2.68 11.06 -12.04
CA LEU A 67 3.44 11.21 -13.29
C LEU A 67 2.59 10.87 -14.52
N ILE A 68 1.78 9.80 -14.47
CA ILE A 68 0.88 9.42 -15.55
C ILE A 68 -0.17 10.50 -15.80
N CYS A 69 -0.78 11.05 -14.75
CA CYS A 69 -1.76 12.13 -14.85
C CYS A 69 -1.19 13.38 -15.54
N GLN A 70 0.11 13.67 -15.36
CA GLN A 70 0.81 14.81 -15.95
C GLN A 70 1.23 14.62 -17.42
N THR A 71 1.04 13.43 -18.00
CA THR A 71 1.35 13.18 -19.41
C THR A 71 0.34 13.84 -20.35
N ASN A 72 0.74 14.02 -21.61
CA ASN A 72 -0.14 14.47 -22.70
C ASN A 72 -0.93 13.31 -23.37
N LEU A 73 -1.00 12.15 -22.72
CA LEU A 73 -1.77 11.01 -23.18
C LEU A 73 -3.28 11.29 -23.10
N THR A 74 -4.06 10.57 -23.90
CA THR A 74 -5.53 10.51 -23.75
C THR A 74 -5.90 9.91 -22.39
N ASN A 75 -7.11 10.16 -21.88
CA ASN A 75 -7.53 9.58 -20.60
C ASN A 75 -7.59 8.05 -20.65
N ARG A 76 -7.95 7.47 -21.80
CA ARG A 76 -7.89 6.02 -22.04
C ARG A 76 -6.46 5.46 -21.92
N GLU A 77 -5.48 6.15 -22.49
CA GLU A 77 -4.07 5.75 -22.39
C GLU A 77 -3.53 5.93 -20.97
N LYS A 78 -3.92 7.01 -20.26
CA LYS A 78 -3.61 7.21 -18.84
C LYS A 78 -4.17 6.09 -17.98
N LEU A 79 -5.44 5.73 -18.17
CA LEU A 79 -6.09 4.64 -17.45
C LEU A 79 -5.35 3.32 -17.67
N LYS A 80 -5.00 3.01 -18.92
CA LYS A 80 -4.23 1.82 -19.26
C LYS A 80 -2.85 1.81 -18.58
N ALA A 81 -2.10 2.91 -18.67
CA ALA A 81 -0.78 3.03 -18.05
C ALA A 81 -0.86 2.93 -16.51
N ALA A 82 -1.91 3.51 -15.91
CA ALA A 82 -2.16 3.41 -14.48
C ALA A 82 -2.45 1.96 -14.06
N LEU A 83 -3.23 1.21 -14.85
CA LEU A 83 -3.52 -0.21 -14.60
C LEU A 83 -2.26 -1.06 -14.72
N GLU A 84 -1.46 -0.86 -15.76
CA GLU A 84 -0.19 -1.56 -15.94
C GLU A 84 0.77 -1.28 -14.78
N SER A 85 0.91 -0.01 -14.38
CA SER A 85 1.74 0.38 -13.23
C SER A 85 1.22 -0.17 -11.91
N HIS A 86 -0.10 -0.23 -11.70
CA HIS A 86 -0.69 -0.83 -10.52
C HIS A 86 -0.38 -2.33 -10.47
N LEU A 87 -0.68 -3.05 -11.55
CA LEU A 87 -0.47 -4.50 -11.58
C LEU A 87 1.01 -4.91 -11.50
N SER A 88 1.95 -4.07 -11.95
CA SER A 88 3.38 -4.36 -11.84
C SER A 88 3.93 -4.20 -10.41
N GLU A 89 3.34 -3.30 -9.63
CA GLU A 89 3.82 -2.96 -8.28
C GLU A 89 3.14 -3.78 -7.17
N PHE A 90 1.96 -4.35 -7.45
CA PHE A 90 1.22 -5.15 -6.49
C PHE A 90 1.62 -6.63 -6.52
N THR A 91 2.20 -7.11 -5.43
CA THR A 91 2.26 -8.55 -5.13
C THR A 91 1.01 -8.96 -4.35
N PRO A 92 0.51 -10.21 -4.48
CA PRO A 92 -0.70 -10.66 -3.79
C PRO A 92 -0.73 -10.34 -2.29
N GLY A 93 0.42 -10.52 -1.60
CA GLY A 93 0.54 -10.25 -0.16
C GLY A 93 0.34 -8.77 0.21
N TYR A 94 0.60 -7.83 -0.71
CA TYR A 94 0.41 -6.41 -0.44
C TYR A 94 -1.07 -6.01 -0.35
N ILE A 95 -1.92 -6.56 -1.22
CA ILE A 95 -3.37 -6.28 -1.21
C ILE A 95 -3.97 -6.76 0.11
N GLU A 96 -3.65 -8.01 0.48
CA GLU A 96 -4.13 -8.64 1.71
C GLU A 96 -3.70 -7.86 2.95
N MET A 97 -2.44 -7.41 3.00
CA MET A 97 -1.94 -6.56 4.07
C MET A 97 -2.66 -5.20 4.14
N THR A 98 -2.96 -4.59 2.98
CA THR A 98 -3.66 -3.30 2.91
C THR A 98 -5.10 -3.40 3.39
N VAL A 99 -5.81 -4.47 3.01
CA VAL A 99 -7.19 -4.73 3.47
C VAL A 99 -7.20 -4.97 4.97
N ALA A 100 -6.33 -5.85 5.47
CA ALA A 100 -6.25 -6.15 6.90
C ALA A 100 -5.94 -4.90 7.73
N PHE A 101 -5.05 -4.02 7.26
CA PHE A 101 -4.77 -2.76 7.94
C PHE A 101 -6.03 -1.89 8.11
N ARG A 102 -6.88 -1.79 7.08
CA ARG A 102 -8.13 -1.01 7.12
C ARG A 102 -9.15 -1.59 8.10
N GLU A 103 -9.19 -2.92 8.23
CA GLU A 103 -10.07 -3.61 9.18
C GLU A 103 -9.63 -3.49 10.64
N GLU A 104 -8.38 -3.11 10.92
CA GLU A 104 -7.92 -3.02 12.31
C GLU A 104 -8.34 -1.72 13.03
N HIS A 105 -9.24 -0.88 12.49
CA HIS A 105 -10.06 0.22 13.10
C HIS A 105 -9.43 1.18 14.17
N PHE A 106 -8.16 1.03 14.57
CA PHE A 106 -7.63 1.55 15.84
C PHE A 106 -6.32 2.35 15.71
N PHE A 107 -5.85 2.68 14.50
CA PHE A 107 -4.51 3.28 14.30
C PHE A 107 -4.49 4.72 13.80
N ALA A 108 -5.58 5.46 14.01
CA ALA A 108 -5.67 6.87 13.64
C ALA A 108 -4.61 7.77 14.33
N ASP A 109 -3.96 7.30 15.39
CA ASP A 109 -3.02 8.09 16.21
C ASP A 109 -1.54 7.98 15.79
N SER A 110 -1.21 7.34 14.66
CA SER A 110 0.18 7.30 14.18
C SER A 110 0.37 8.12 12.90
N GLU A 111 1.42 8.94 12.87
CA GLU A 111 1.79 9.76 11.69
C GLU A 111 1.90 8.91 10.42
N LYS A 112 2.48 7.70 10.53
CA LYS A 112 2.58 6.74 9.43
C LYS A 112 1.22 6.25 8.94
N ALA A 113 0.26 6.04 9.84
CA ALA A 113 -1.09 5.64 9.46
C ALA A 113 -1.86 6.78 8.80
N THR A 114 -1.72 8.00 9.32
CA THR A 114 -2.27 9.21 8.69
C THR A 114 -1.72 9.37 7.28
N GLU A 115 -0.40 9.31 7.12
CA GLU A 115 0.24 9.41 5.81
C GLU A 115 -0.23 8.31 4.85
N LEU A 116 -0.34 7.07 5.34
CA LEU A 116 -0.83 5.95 4.52
C LEU A 116 -2.27 6.21 4.06
N SER A 117 -3.14 6.70 4.95
CA SER A 117 -4.52 7.07 4.62
C SER A 117 -4.56 8.16 3.55
N GLU A 118 -3.86 9.28 3.77
CA GLU A 118 -3.79 10.40 2.83
C GLU A 118 -3.26 9.97 1.46
N THR A 119 -2.25 9.08 1.46
CA THR A 119 -1.70 8.50 0.23
C THR A 119 -2.75 7.71 -0.55
N TRP A 120 -3.55 6.90 0.15
CA TRP A 120 -4.61 6.10 -0.48
C TRP A 120 -5.81 6.94 -0.92
N ASP A 121 -6.17 7.97 -0.16
CA ASP A 121 -7.25 8.89 -0.50
C ASP A 121 -6.93 9.64 -1.79
N GLU A 122 -5.70 10.19 -1.90
CA GLU A 122 -5.26 10.84 -3.12
C GLU A 122 -5.12 9.84 -4.28
N TYR A 123 -4.54 8.66 -4.03
CA TYR A 123 -4.40 7.64 -5.06
C TYR A 123 -5.76 7.23 -5.64
N GLY A 124 -6.76 6.99 -4.78
CA GLY A 124 -8.13 6.69 -5.20
C GLY A 124 -8.76 7.84 -5.98
N LYS A 125 -8.59 9.07 -5.50
CA LYS A 125 -9.09 10.27 -6.20
C LYS A 125 -8.52 10.39 -7.62
N LEU A 126 -7.24 10.12 -7.82
CA LEU A 126 -6.62 10.22 -9.15
C LEU A 126 -7.19 9.20 -10.14
N TRP A 127 -7.61 8.02 -9.69
CA TRP A 127 -8.32 7.06 -10.55
C TRP A 127 -9.65 7.62 -11.03
N THR A 128 -10.46 8.11 -10.10
CA THR A 128 -11.75 8.71 -10.40
C THR A 128 -11.58 9.95 -11.30
N ASP A 129 -10.57 10.77 -11.08
CA ASP A 129 -10.30 11.95 -11.92
C ASP A 129 -9.99 11.58 -13.38
N ILE A 130 -9.21 10.53 -13.64
CA ILE A 130 -8.97 10.03 -15.01
C ILE A 130 -10.29 9.63 -15.69
N ILE A 131 -11.18 8.96 -14.95
CA ILE A 131 -12.48 8.51 -15.48
C ILE A 131 -13.37 9.74 -15.76
N ILE A 132 -13.49 10.66 -14.80
CA ILE A 132 -14.27 11.89 -14.95
C ILE A 132 -13.79 12.71 -16.14
N ASP A 133 -12.48 12.91 -16.29
CA ASP A 133 -11.94 13.71 -17.38
C ASP A 133 -12.09 13.00 -18.74
N GLY A 134 -12.00 11.67 -18.76
CA GLY A 134 -12.32 10.88 -19.95
C GLY A 134 -13.80 10.93 -20.32
N GLN A 135 -14.72 10.96 -19.35
CA GLN A 135 -16.16 11.17 -19.62
C GLN A 135 -16.41 12.57 -20.22
N LYS A 136 -15.81 13.63 -19.66
CA LYS A 136 -15.89 15.00 -20.21
C LYS A 136 -15.32 15.11 -21.62
N ALA A 137 -14.26 14.37 -21.91
CA ALA A 137 -13.62 14.32 -23.22
C ALA A 137 -14.37 13.42 -24.23
N GLY A 138 -15.43 12.72 -23.81
CA GLY A 138 -16.17 11.77 -24.65
C GLY A 138 -15.43 10.46 -24.92
N GLU A 139 -14.37 10.15 -24.16
CA GLU A 139 -13.59 8.93 -24.27
C GLU A 139 -14.23 7.73 -23.55
N PHE A 140 -15.03 8.01 -22.51
CA PHE A 140 -15.74 7.05 -21.66
C PHE A 140 -17.25 7.36 -21.61
N ASN A 141 -18.05 6.37 -21.20
CA ASN A 141 -19.51 6.54 -21.07
C ASN A 141 -19.84 7.47 -19.91
N ALA A 142 -20.46 8.62 -20.21
CA ALA A 142 -20.82 9.65 -19.24
C ALA A 142 -22.02 9.28 -18.34
N ASP A 143 -22.77 8.24 -18.69
CA ASP A 143 -23.94 7.79 -17.91
C ASP A 143 -23.56 6.84 -16.76
N LEU A 144 -22.28 6.44 -16.66
CA LEU A 144 -21.77 5.59 -15.59
C LEU A 144 -21.26 6.44 -14.42
N ASP A 145 -21.51 5.99 -13.20
CA ASP A 145 -20.95 6.59 -11.98
C ASP A 145 -19.42 6.33 -11.94
N PRO A 146 -18.58 7.38 -11.94
CA PRO A 146 -17.13 7.26 -12.00
C PRO A 146 -16.44 6.93 -10.67
#